data_AF-A0A257Q824-F1
#
_entry.id   AF-A0A257Q824-F1
#
_cell.length_a   1.000
_cell.length_b   1.000
_cell.length_c   1.000
_cell.angle_alpha   90.00
_cell.angle_beta   90.00
_cell.angle_gamma   90.00
#
_symmetry.space_group_name_H-M   'P 1'
#
loop_
_entity.id
_entity.type
_entity.pdbx_description
1 polymer ?
#
loop_
_entity_poly.entity_id
_entity_poly.type
_entity_poly.pdbx_seq_one_letter_code
_entity_poly.pdbx_strand_id
1 'polypeptide(L)'
;MSFKHLTQAFAVSPQVTDSDIIEAKQAGFMTVIDARPDGEDAGQPRAAEIAALAEAQGLSFTHIPVTTGAITDADIAKFAAALKAAKGPVLGYCRSGTRAAMMWALAQAGQMPAAEIFDTVAAAGIDISSVKPKILALAQAQSDGEAAGTKTYDVVIVGGGSAGIATAASLLKRRGSLTIAVIEPSEAHYYQPGWTLVGAGVFTQDVTRRNTADVMPDKVTWVRQGAAGFAPELNEVILADGSSVRYRVLVAAPGLKLNWNAIPGLSEALGRNGVTSNYRFDLAPYTHNLVTNLKSGRAIFTQPPMPIKCAGAPQKAMYLSCDIMRETGALANVEVEFHNAGAVLFGVAAYVPALMEYIKKYNIHLNFESKLVAVDGAARVATFERKNADGSSETIQREFDMLHAVPPQVAPDFVAASALAGPAGFIEVDAGTLQHPRFANIYSLGDAAATTNAKTAAAARAQAPTVAINVLATLDGKSPSVTYDGYGSCPLTVERGKIVLAEFGYGGKLMPSFPAWLIDGTQPTRAAWFLKDRILPFVYWQGMLKGREWMIDPAKIEQAA
;
A
#
# COMPACT_ATOMS: atom_id res chain seq x y z
N MET A 1 16.95 -25.28 -35.27
CA MET A 1 16.33 -25.41 -33.91
C MET A 1 14.85 -25.11 -34.07
N SER A 2 13.88 -25.79 -33.43
CA SER A 2 12.46 -25.51 -33.75
C SER A 2 12.05 -24.11 -33.32
N PHE A 3 11.67 -23.26 -34.27
CA PHE A 3 11.19 -21.90 -34.02
C PHE A 3 9.90 -21.92 -33.20
N LYS A 4 9.80 -21.02 -32.22
CA LYS A 4 8.61 -20.91 -31.38
C LYS A 4 7.57 -20.06 -32.10
N HIS A 5 6.56 -20.71 -32.68
CA HIS A 5 5.46 -20.02 -33.33
C HIS A 5 4.55 -19.36 -32.31
N LEU A 6 4.36 -18.04 -32.45
CA LEU A 6 3.28 -17.32 -31.77
C LEU A 6 2.01 -17.40 -32.61
N THR A 7 2.13 -17.19 -33.92
CA THR A 7 1.02 -17.35 -34.87
C THR A 7 1.52 -18.07 -36.13
N GLN A 8 0.62 -18.34 -37.07
CA GLN A 8 1.02 -18.81 -38.40
C GLN A 8 1.92 -17.80 -39.14
N ALA A 9 1.80 -16.50 -38.83
CA ALA A 9 2.51 -15.43 -39.51
C ALA A 9 3.76 -14.93 -38.75
N PHE A 10 3.97 -15.34 -37.50
CA PHE A 10 5.07 -14.86 -36.68
C PHE A 10 5.62 -15.94 -35.75
N ALA A 11 6.93 -16.13 -35.79
CA ALA A 11 7.67 -17.01 -34.88
C ALA A 11 8.87 -16.30 -34.28
N VAL A 12 9.38 -16.83 -33.16
CA VAL A 12 10.59 -16.32 -32.52
C VAL A 12 11.67 -17.38 -32.34
N SER A 13 12.91 -16.91 -32.33
CA SER A 13 14.11 -17.73 -32.11
C SER A 13 15.05 -17.07 -31.08
N PRO A 14 15.83 -17.88 -30.33
CA PRO A 14 17.11 -17.43 -29.79
C PRO A 14 18.06 -16.94 -30.90
N GLN A 15 19.27 -16.55 -30.52
CA GLN A 15 20.28 -16.06 -31.48
C GLN A 15 20.40 -17.02 -32.66
N VAL A 16 20.10 -16.51 -33.85
CA VAL A 16 20.12 -17.29 -35.10
C VAL A 16 21.56 -17.51 -35.57
N THR A 17 21.78 -18.68 -36.15
CA THR A 17 23.00 -19.07 -36.88
C THR A 17 22.74 -19.10 -38.38
N ASP A 18 23.79 -19.23 -39.19
CA ASP A 18 23.70 -19.40 -40.65
C ASP A 18 22.75 -20.53 -41.06
N SER A 19 22.81 -21.67 -40.35
CA SER A 19 21.90 -22.79 -40.58
C SER A 19 20.45 -22.46 -40.25
N ASP A 20 20.19 -21.65 -39.20
CA ASP A 20 18.83 -21.25 -38.84
C ASP A 20 18.23 -20.30 -39.88
N ILE A 21 19.03 -19.46 -40.54
CA ILE A 21 18.55 -18.59 -41.63
C ILE A 21 18.15 -19.42 -42.87
N ILE A 22 18.91 -20.46 -43.19
CA ILE A 22 18.57 -21.41 -44.27
C ILE A 22 17.29 -22.18 -43.91
N GLU A 23 17.22 -22.69 -42.68
CA GLU A 23 16.04 -23.40 -42.15
C GLU A 23 14.80 -22.49 -42.19
N ALA A 24 14.93 -21.21 -41.84
CA ALA A 24 13.86 -20.23 -41.91
C ALA A 24 13.35 -20.04 -43.35
N LYS A 25 14.24 -19.95 -44.34
CA LYS A 25 13.81 -19.86 -45.75
C LYS A 25 13.07 -21.12 -46.19
N GLN A 26 13.56 -22.29 -45.82
CA GLN A 26 12.94 -23.58 -46.14
C GLN A 26 11.57 -23.75 -45.46
N ALA A 27 11.42 -23.22 -44.24
CA ALA A 27 10.16 -23.17 -43.50
C ALA A 27 9.18 -22.10 -44.03
N GLY A 28 9.56 -21.34 -45.08
CA GLY A 28 8.68 -20.40 -45.77
C GLY A 28 8.63 -19.00 -45.17
N PHE A 29 9.52 -18.67 -44.22
CA PHE A 29 9.66 -17.29 -43.76
C PHE A 29 10.14 -16.39 -44.92
N MET A 30 9.71 -15.13 -44.89
CA MET A 30 10.05 -14.12 -45.90
C MET A 30 10.80 -12.93 -45.31
N THR A 31 10.75 -12.75 -43.99
CA THR A 31 11.37 -11.61 -43.30
C THR A 31 11.96 -12.05 -41.97
N VAL A 32 13.14 -11.52 -41.65
CA VAL A 32 13.82 -11.70 -40.36
C VAL A 32 13.90 -10.34 -39.66
N ILE A 33 13.48 -10.29 -38.39
CA ILE A 33 13.59 -9.09 -37.54
C ILE A 33 14.54 -9.36 -36.38
N ASP A 34 15.60 -8.58 -36.28
CA ASP A 34 16.55 -8.62 -35.17
C ASP A 34 16.18 -7.58 -34.10
N ALA A 35 15.81 -8.05 -32.91
CA ALA A 35 15.50 -7.22 -31.75
C ALA A 35 16.68 -7.05 -30.78
N ARG A 36 17.88 -7.51 -31.14
CA ARG A 36 19.09 -7.51 -30.32
C ARG A 36 20.03 -6.35 -30.70
N PRO A 37 20.45 -5.49 -29.75
CA PRO A 37 21.56 -4.56 -29.95
C PRO A 37 22.85 -5.29 -30.30
N ASP A 38 23.64 -4.71 -31.19
CA ASP A 38 25.00 -5.20 -31.48
C ASP A 38 25.90 -5.05 -30.26
N GLY A 39 26.78 -6.03 -30.04
CA GLY A 39 27.78 -6.02 -28.97
C GLY A 39 27.22 -6.32 -27.57
N GLU A 40 26.08 -7.00 -27.48
CA GLU A 40 25.49 -7.43 -26.20
C GLU A 40 26.28 -8.56 -25.54
N ASP A 41 26.82 -9.52 -26.31
CA ASP A 41 27.69 -10.60 -25.78
C ASP A 41 28.98 -10.73 -26.61
N ALA A 42 30.05 -11.25 -25.98
CA ALA A 42 31.28 -11.60 -26.67
C ALA A 42 31.03 -12.73 -27.69
N GLY A 43 31.40 -12.51 -28.96
CA GLY A 43 31.15 -13.46 -30.03
C GLY A 43 29.74 -13.41 -30.64
N GLN A 44 28.92 -12.42 -30.27
CA GLN A 44 27.65 -12.15 -30.95
C GLN A 44 27.91 -11.77 -32.43
N PRO A 45 27.26 -12.43 -33.40
CA PRO A 45 27.21 -11.97 -34.79
C PRO A 45 26.56 -10.58 -34.88
N ARG A 46 27.16 -9.68 -35.65
CA ARG A 46 26.57 -8.35 -35.87
C ARG A 46 25.33 -8.47 -36.72
N ALA A 47 24.37 -7.57 -36.51
CA ALA A 47 23.15 -7.50 -37.30
C ALA A 47 23.45 -7.41 -38.81
N ALA A 48 24.51 -6.70 -39.20
CA ALA A 48 24.95 -6.60 -40.60
C ALA A 48 25.41 -7.95 -41.20
N GLU A 49 25.98 -8.84 -40.39
CA GLU A 49 26.41 -10.17 -40.84
C GLU A 49 25.19 -11.07 -41.06
N ILE A 50 24.22 -11.04 -40.15
CA ILE A 50 22.95 -11.78 -40.30
C ILE A 50 22.11 -11.21 -41.44
N ALA A 51 22.13 -9.89 -41.66
CA ALA A 51 21.46 -9.25 -42.79
C ALA A 51 21.98 -9.78 -44.14
N ALA A 52 23.31 -9.82 -44.31
CA ALA A 52 23.92 -10.34 -45.54
C ALA A 52 23.56 -11.81 -45.78
N LEU A 53 23.50 -12.63 -44.72
CA LEU A 53 23.07 -14.03 -44.82
C LEU A 53 21.59 -14.15 -45.20
N ALA A 54 20.71 -13.36 -44.58
CA ALA A 54 19.28 -13.34 -44.89
C ALA A 54 19.04 -12.92 -46.35
N GLU A 55 19.72 -11.87 -46.81
CA GLU A 55 19.63 -11.39 -48.19
C GLU A 55 20.13 -12.43 -49.21
N ALA A 56 21.23 -13.14 -48.90
CA ALA A 56 21.74 -14.22 -49.73
C ALA A 56 20.75 -15.39 -49.87
N GLN A 57 19.88 -15.61 -48.88
CA GLN A 57 18.79 -16.59 -48.92
C GLN A 57 17.47 -16.02 -49.48
N GLY A 58 17.46 -14.76 -49.92
CA GLY A 58 16.26 -14.09 -50.43
C GLY A 58 15.21 -13.82 -49.36
N LEU A 59 15.66 -13.51 -48.14
CA LEU A 59 14.85 -13.03 -47.01
C LEU A 59 15.07 -11.52 -46.85
N SER A 60 14.01 -10.77 -46.55
CA SER A 60 14.16 -9.38 -46.10
C SER A 60 14.67 -9.35 -44.65
N PHE A 61 15.49 -8.36 -44.30
CA PHE A 61 16.03 -8.21 -42.94
C PHE A 61 15.69 -6.82 -42.38
N THR A 62 15.40 -6.74 -41.09
CA THR A 62 15.20 -5.46 -40.38
C THR A 62 15.78 -5.52 -38.98
N HIS A 63 16.61 -4.52 -38.63
CA HIS A 63 17.20 -4.39 -37.30
C HIS A 63 16.45 -3.35 -36.46
N ILE A 64 15.87 -3.78 -35.34
CA ILE A 64 15.11 -2.95 -34.39
C ILE A 64 15.63 -3.25 -32.97
N PRO A 65 16.83 -2.78 -32.63
CA PRO A 65 17.49 -3.16 -31.38
C PRO A 65 16.77 -2.57 -30.16
N VAL A 66 16.39 -3.43 -29.20
CA VAL A 66 15.72 -3.00 -27.97
C VAL A 66 16.30 -3.68 -26.72
N THR A 67 16.12 -3.04 -25.57
CA THR A 67 16.48 -3.56 -24.24
C THR A 67 15.22 -3.81 -23.41
N THR A 68 15.17 -4.92 -22.68
CA THR A 68 13.98 -5.47 -21.98
C THR A 68 13.36 -4.58 -20.88
N GLY A 69 13.85 -3.35 -20.68
CA GLY A 69 13.25 -2.35 -19.79
C GLY A 69 13.14 -0.95 -20.40
N ALA A 70 13.43 -0.81 -21.70
CA ALA A 70 13.52 0.49 -22.39
C ALA A 70 12.85 0.47 -23.77
N ILE A 71 11.83 -0.39 -23.96
CA ILE A 71 11.06 -0.44 -25.21
C ILE A 71 10.19 0.81 -25.34
N THR A 72 10.51 1.67 -26.31
CA THR A 72 9.80 2.93 -26.56
C THR A 72 8.61 2.74 -27.51
N ASP A 73 7.72 3.71 -27.57
CA ASP A 73 6.58 3.68 -28.51
C ASP A 73 7.05 3.79 -29.97
N ALA A 74 8.19 4.46 -30.20
CA ALA A 74 8.82 4.50 -31.51
C ALA A 74 9.33 3.12 -31.95
N ASP A 75 9.85 2.32 -31.03
CA ASP A 75 10.30 0.96 -31.32
C ASP A 75 9.12 0.06 -31.68
N ILE A 76 8.02 0.17 -30.91
CA ILE A 76 6.77 -0.56 -31.17
C ILE A 76 6.22 -0.18 -32.56
N ALA A 77 6.18 1.12 -32.89
CA ALA A 77 5.70 1.59 -34.19
C ALA A 77 6.58 1.09 -35.36
N LYS A 78 7.91 1.09 -35.20
CA LYS A 78 8.84 0.53 -36.20
C LYS A 78 8.61 -0.97 -36.39
N PHE A 79 8.42 -1.71 -35.30
CA PHE A 79 8.19 -3.15 -35.35
C PHE A 79 6.84 -3.48 -36.02
N ALA A 80 5.77 -2.75 -35.67
CA ALA A 80 4.47 -2.88 -36.31
C ALA A 80 4.55 -2.57 -37.83
N ALA A 81 5.30 -1.54 -38.21
CA ALA A 81 5.53 -1.21 -39.62
C ALA A 81 6.29 -2.33 -40.36
N ALA A 82 7.29 -2.94 -39.73
CA ALA A 82 8.04 -4.06 -40.30
C ALA A 82 7.15 -5.30 -40.49
N LEU A 83 6.28 -5.63 -39.52
CA LEU A 83 5.30 -6.71 -39.66
C LEU A 83 4.33 -6.44 -40.82
N LYS A 84 3.85 -5.19 -40.97
CA LYS A 84 2.93 -4.80 -42.04
C LYS A 84 3.57 -4.82 -43.44
N ALA A 85 4.86 -4.50 -43.52
CA ALA A 85 5.61 -4.49 -44.77
C ALA A 85 6.06 -5.90 -45.22
N ALA A 86 6.07 -6.87 -44.30
CA ALA A 86 6.45 -8.25 -44.60
C ALA A 86 5.47 -8.89 -45.61
N LYS A 87 6.03 -9.55 -46.63
CA LYS A 87 5.25 -10.22 -47.70
C LYS A 87 4.96 -11.70 -47.40
N GLY A 88 5.04 -12.09 -46.13
CA GLY A 88 4.86 -13.47 -45.66
C GLY A 88 5.28 -13.64 -44.20
N PRO A 89 5.40 -14.88 -43.70
CA PRO A 89 5.74 -15.16 -42.31
C PRO A 89 7.06 -14.52 -41.88
N VAL A 90 7.10 -14.03 -40.64
CA VAL A 90 8.23 -13.30 -40.07
C VAL A 90 8.88 -14.09 -38.93
N LEU A 91 10.21 -14.16 -38.95
CA LEU A 91 11.01 -14.71 -37.87
C LEU A 91 11.66 -13.58 -37.07
N GLY A 92 11.25 -13.39 -35.82
CA GLY A 92 11.90 -12.46 -34.90
C GLY A 92 12.96 -13.15 -34.05
N TYR A 93 14.12 -12.54 -33.82
CA TYR A 93 15.08 -13.09 -32.87
C TYR A 93 15.69 -12.04 -31.95
N CYS A 94 16.22 -12.52 -30.84
CA CYS A 94 17.18 -11.78 -30.02
C CYS A 94 18.08 -12.81 -29.32
N ARG A 95 18.68 -12.50 -28.16
CA ARG A 95 19.42 -13.51 -27.38
C ARG A 95 18.60 -14.79 -27.07
N SER A 96 17.39 -14.64 -26.53
CA SER A 96 16.49 -15.75 -26.15
C SER A 96 15.17 -15.82 -26.93
N GLY A 97 14.94 -14.89 -27.88
CA GLY A 97 13.64 -14.68 -28.54
C GLY A 97 12.62 -13.85 -27.74
N THR A 98 12.84 -13.63 -26.45
CA THR A 98 11.89 -12.94 -25.56
C THR A 98 11.60 -11.50 -25.98
N ARG A 99 12.59 -10.74 -26.44
CA ARG A 99 12.36 -9.34 -26.88
C ARG A 99 11.52 -9.27 -28.15
N ALA A 100 11.77 -10.16 -29.10
CA ALA A 100 10.95 -10.24 -30.31
C ALA A 100 9.50 -10.59 -29.96
N ALA A 101 9.28 -11.49 -28.99
CA ALA A 101 7.93 -11.81 -28.50
C ALA A 101 7.27 -10.63 -27.76
N MET A 102 8.01 -9.89 -26.92
CA MET A 102 7.52 -8.68 -26.26
C MET A 102 7.15 -7.58 -27.27
N MET A 103 7.99 -7.37 -28.28
CA MET A 103 7.75 -6.40 -29.36
C MET A 103 6.54 -6.79 -30.20
N TRP A 104 6.37 -8.07 -30.51
CA TRP A 104 5.16 -8.57 -31.16
C TRP A 104 3.93 -8.33 -30.29
N ALA A 105 3.96 -8.71 -29.01
CA ALA A 105 2.84 -8.54 -28.09
C ALA A 105 2.44 -7.08 -27.91
N LEU A 106 3.41 -6.16 -27.83
CA LEU A 106 3.19 -4.73 -27.78
C LEU A 106 2.64 -4.16 -29.10
N ALA A 107 3.09 -4.67 -30.25
CA ALA A 107 2.59 -4.25 -31.57
C ALA A 107 1.17 -4.77 -31.86
N GLN A 108 0.77 -5.90 -31.28
CA GLN A 108 -0.60 -6.41 -31.36
C GLN A 108 -1.54 -5.78 -30.33
N ALA A 109 -1.01 -5.11 -29.31
CA ALA A 109 -1.82 -4.45 -28.29
C ALA A 109 -2.71 -3.38 -28.95
N GLY A 110 -4.03 -3.57 -28.88
CA GLY A 110 -5.04 -2.72 -29.51
C GLY A 110 -5.49 -3.17 -30.92
N GLN A 111 -4.77 -4.12 -31.55
CA GLN A 111 -5.21 -4.81 -32.77
C GLN A 111 -5.99 -6.09 -32.45
N MET A 112 -5.71 -6.71 -31.30
CA MET A 112 -6.42 -7.89 -30.81
C MET A 112 -6.59 -7.85 -29.28
N PRO A 113 -7.53 -8.62 -28.71
CA PRO A 113 -7.77 -8.63 -27.27
C PRO A 113 -6.52 -8.99 -26.46
N ALA A 114 -6.24 -8.24 -25.39
CA ALA A 114 -5.06 -8.46 -24.57
C ALA A 114 -4.99 -9.88 -23.99
N ALA A 115 -6.14 -10.48 -23.65
CA ALA A 115 -6.22 -11.88 -23.21
C ALA A 115 -5.67 -12.85 -24.26
N GLU A 116 -6.04 -12.65 -25.53
CA GLU A 116 -5.57 -13.49 -26.64
C GLU A 116 -4.05 -13.32 -26.86
N ILE A 117 -3.52 -12.11 -26.68
CA ILE A 117 -2.07 -11.86 -26.72
C ILE A 117 -1.36 -12.66 -25.62
N PHE A 118 -1.86 -12.62 -24.39
CA PHE A 118 -1.25 -13.36 -23.28
C PHE A 118 -1.31 -14.87 -23.50
N ASP A 119 -2.46 -15.40 -23.93
CA ASP A 119 -2.64 -16.83 -24.21
C ASP A 119 -1.70 -17.28 -25.34
N THR A 120 -1.58 -16.46 -26.39
CA THR A 120 -0.69 -16.73 -27.52
C THR A 120 0.77 -16.83 -27.09
N VAL A 121 1.26 -15.87 -26.30
CA VAL A 121 2.66 -15.88 -25.87
C VAL A 121 2.94 -16.95 -24.81
N ALA A 122 1.97 -17.22 -23.93
CA ALA A 122 2.06 -18.28 -22.93
C ALA A 122 2.12 -19.67 -23.56
N ALA A 123 1.36 -19.92 -24.64
CA ALA A 123 1.39 -21.18 -25.39
C ALA A 123 2.78 -21.49 -25.99
N ALA A 124 3.58 -20.46 -26.30
CA ALA A 124 4.96 -20.60 -26.75
C ALA A 124 5.99 -20.73 -25.60
N GLY A 125 5.53 -20.70 -24.34
CA GLY A 125 6.37 -20.80 -23.14
C GLY A 125 7.31 -19.61 -22.99
N ILE A 126 6.81 -18.40 -23.23
CA ILE A 126 7.58 -17.14 -23.11
C ILE A 126 6.93 -16.26 -22.06
N ASP A 127 7.73 -15.75 -21.12
CA ASP A 127 7.28 -14.79 -20.12
C ASP A 127 7.38 -13.36 -20.63
N ILE A 128 6.25 -12.64 -20.62
CA ILE A 128 6.12 -11.22 -20.99
C ILE A 128 5.54 -10.38 -19.84
N SER A 129 5.63 -10.87 -18.61
CA SER A 129 5.12 -10.21 -17.40
C SER A 129 5.63 -8.77 -17.24
N SER A 130 6.87 -8.48 -17.64
CA SER A 130 7.47 -7.15 -17.53
C SER A 130 6.79 -6.07 -18.41
N VAL A 131 6.18 -6.47 -19.53
CA VAL A 131 5.48 -5.55 -20.45
C VAL A 131 3.96 -5.64 -20.35
N LYS A 132 3.44 -6.52 -19.48
CA LYS A 132 1.99 -6.70 -19.25
C LYS A 132 1.26 -5.38 -18.94
N PRO A 133 1.76 -4.48 -18.07
CA PRO A 133 1.07 -3.20 -17.82
C PRO A 133 0.95 -2.34 -19.07
N LYS A 134 1.99 -2.33 -19.92
CA LYS A 134 2.02 -1.55 -21.16
C LYS A 134 1.11 -2.14 -22.23
N ILE A 135 1.04 -3.48 -22.35
CA ILE A 135 0.10 -4.17 -23.25
C ILE A 135 -1.35 -3.84 -22.89
N LEU A 136 -1.69 -3.91 -21.59
CA LEU A 136 -3.03 -3.56 -21.11
C LEU A 136 -3.36 -2.08 -21.39
N ALA A 137 -2.42 -1.17 -21.14
CA ALA A 137 -2.60 0.26 -21.43
C ALA A 137 -2.81 0.55 -22.93
N LEU A 138 -2.03 -0.08 -23.82
CA LEU A 138 -2.14 0.09 -25.27
C LEU A 138 -3.43 -0.53 -25.83
N ALA A 139 -3.83 -1.71 -25.35
CA ALA A 139 -5.09 -2.34 -25.74
C ALA A 139 -6.30 -1.48 -25.36
N GLN A 140 -6.24 -0.83 -24.20
CA GLN A 140 -7.28 0.08 -23.73
C GLN A 140 -7.33 1.39 -24.55
N ALA A 141 -6.18 1.99 -24.87
CA ALA A 141 -6.11 3.23 -25.64
C ALA A 141 -6.73 3.12 -27.06
N GLN A 142 -6.76 1.91 -27.64
CA GLN A 142 -7.34 1.67 -28.97
C GLN A 142 -8.83 1.29 -28.91
N SER A 143 -9.30 0.64 -27.84
CA SER A 143 -10.74 0.46 -27.57
C SER A 143 -11.44 1.77 -27.21
N ASP A 144 -10.72 2.69 -26.58
CA ASP A 144 -11.22 4.02 -26.19
C ASP A 144 -11.36 4.99 -27.39
N GLY A 145 -10.93 4.57 -28.58
CA GLY A 145 -11.19 5.27 -29.85
C GLY A 145 -12.65 5.20 -30.31
N GLU A 146 -13.44 4.25 -29.80
CA GLU A 146 -14.85 4.05 -30.21
C GLU A 146 -15.87 3.96 -29.06
N ALA A 147 -15.50 4.03 -27.77
CA ALA A 147 -16.49 4.02 -26.68
C ALA A 147 -16.14 4.93 -25.48
N ALA A 148 -16.98 5.97 -25.28
CA ALA A 148 -17.18 6.79 -24.07
C ALA A 148 -15.93 7.45 -23.43
N GLY A 149 -15.72 8.73 -23.74
CA GLY A 149 -14.59 9.52 -23.22
C GLY A 149 -14.37 9.43 -21.71
N THR A 150 -13.11 9.22 -21.33
CA THR A 150 -12.64 9.13 -19.94
C THR A 150 -13.05 10.38 -19.15
N LYS A 151 -14.01 10.23 -18.24
CA LYS A 151 -14.56 11.34 -17.46
C LYS A 151 -13.46 11.96 -16.59
N THR A 152 -13.17 13.23 -16.82
CA THR A 152 -12.20 14.01 -16.04
C THR A 152 -12.90 14.66 -14.85
N TYR A 153 -12.33 14.54 -13.66
CA TYR A 153 -12.79 15.19 -12.43
C TYR A 153 -11.83 16.30 -11.99
N ASP A 154 -12.33 17.30 -11.27
CA ASP A 154 -11.45 18.30 -10.63
C ASP A 154 -10.52 17.61 -9.62
N VAL A 155 -11.08 16.69 -8.82
CA VAL A 155 -10.31 15.90 -7.86
C VAL A 155 -10.67 14.42 -7.95
N VAL A 156 -9.66 13.57 -8.10
CA VAL A 156 -9.80 12.13 -7.86
C VAL A 156 -9.14 11.78 -6.53
N ILE A 157 -9.82 11.00 -5.71
CA ILE A 157 -9.34 10.53 -4.42
C ILE A 157 -9.26 9.01 -4.46
N VAL A 158 -8.07 8.44 -4.23
CA VAL A 158 -7.89 6.98 -4.14
C VAL A 158 -7.95 6.56 -2.68
N GLY A 159 -8.96 5.76 -2.34
CA GLY A 159 -9.23 5.28 -0.98
C GLY A 159 -10.39 6.05 -0.32
N GLY A 160 -11.44 5.33 0.06
CA GLY A 160 -12.63 5.79 0.78
C GLY A 160 -12.56 5.52 2.29
N GLY A 161 -11.34 5.43 2.84
CA GLY A 161 -11.09 5.31 4.27
C GLY A 161 -11.18 6.65 5.02
N SER A 162 -10.66 6.69 6.25
CA SER A 162 -10.72 7.87 7.13
C SER A 162 -10.22 9.15 6.44
N ALA A 163 -9.02 9.07 5.84
CA ALA A 163 -8.37 10.19 5.19
C ALA A 163 -9.12 10.67 3.94
N GLY A 164 -9.44 9.75 3.01
CA GLY A 164 -10.07 10.13 1.74
C GLY A 164 -11.44 10.74 1.90
N ILE A 165 -12.31 10.17 2.74
CA ILE A 165 -13.65 10.71 3.01
C ILE A 165 -13.55 12.08 3.73
N ALA A 166 -12.64 12.22 4.70
CA ALA A 166 -12.43 13.51 5.37
C ALA A 166 -11.95 14.59 4.40
N THR A 167 -11.03 14.27 3.49
CA THR A 167 -10.56 15.21 2.46
C THR A 167 -11.67 15.57 1.48
N ALA A 168 -12.46 14.60 1.01
CA ALA A 168 -13.60 14.85 0.13
C ALA A 168 -14.61 15.82 0.77
N ALA A 169 -14.97 15.59 2.03
CA ALA A 169 -15.87 16.45 2.78
C ALA A 169 -15.27 17.85 3.03
N SER A 170 -13.97 17.92 3.34
CA SER A 170 -13.23 19.17 3.57
C SER A 170 -13.15 20.04 2.30
N LEU A 171 -12.96 19.41 1.13
CA LEU A 171 -12.98 20.05 -0.19
C LEU A 171 -14.37 20.61 -0.50
N LEU A 172 -15.43 19.79 -0.38
CA LEU A 172 -16.80 20.22 -0.68
C LEU A 172 -17.31 21.32 0.27
N LYS A 173 -16.87 21.31 1.54
CA LYS A 173 -17.14 22.41 2.48
C LYS A 173 -16.60 23.75 1.99
N ARG A 174 -15.42 23.75 1.37
CA ARG A 174 -14.73 24.97 0.89
C ARG A 174 -15.17 25.37 -0.52
N ARG A 175 -15.40 24.40 -1.39
CA ARG A 175 -15.80 24.61 -2.80
C ARG A 175 -16.80 23.54 -3.22
N GLY A 176 -18.08 23.78 -2.95
CA GLY A 176 -19.16 22.83 -3.21
C GLY A 176 -19.53 22.60 -4.67
N SER A 177 -18.85 23.28 -5.60
CA SER A 177 -18.98 23.12 -7.06
C SER A 177 -17.99 22.11 -7.67
N LEU A 178 -17.06 21.58 -6.87
CA LEU A 178 -16.06 20.62 -7.36
C LEU A 178 -16.70 19.32 -7.85
N THR A 179 -16.20 18.82 -8.96
CA THR A 179 -16.42 17.43 -9.37
C THR A 179 -15.39 16.54 -8.68
N ILE A 180 -15.85 15.62 -7.83
CA ILE A 180 -14.97 14.72 -7.05
C ILE A 180 -15.36 13.27 -7.32
N ALA A 181 -14.36 12.43 -7.61
CA ALA A 181 -14.51 10.98 -7.61
C ALA A 181 -13.71 10.36 -6.46
N VAL A 182 -14.30 9.40 -5.74
CA VAL A 182 -13.60 8.57 -4.75
C VAL A 182 -13.56 7.14 -5.25
N ILE A 183 -12.37 6.58 -5.44
CA ILE A 183 -12.14 5.20 -5.84
C ILE A 183 -11.98 4.35 -4.59
N GLU A 184 -12.96 3.50 -4.30
CA GLU A 184 -13.01 2.64 -3.11
C GLU A 184 -13.78 1.35 -3.40
N PRO A 185 -13.15 0.17 -3.32
CA PRO A 185 -13.83 -1.10 -3.57
C PRO A 185 -14.70 -1.58 -2.41
N SER A 186 -14.40 -1.23 -1.16
CA SER A 186 -15.10 -1.74 0.01
C SER A 186 -16.48 -1.10 0.19
N GLU A 187 -17.49 -1.93 0.35
CA GLU A 187 -18.84 -1.48 0.75
C GLU A 187 -18.95 -1.17 2.25
N ALA A 188 -17.93 -1.52 3.05
CA ALA A 188 -17.88 -1.28 4.48
C ALA A 188 -16.76 -0.29 4.86
N HIS A 189 -17.12 0.68 5.69
CA HIS A 189 -16.19 1.66 6.26
C HIS A 189 -16.04 1.43 7.77
N TYR A 190 -14.80 1.46 8.26
CA TYR A 190 -14.47 1.08 9.62
C TYR A 190 -13.78 2.19 10.43
N TYR A 191 -14.30 2.44 11.62
CA TYR A 191 -13.60 3.16 12.69
C TYR A 191 -12.63 2.23 13.42
N GLN A 192 -11.50 1.95 12.77
CA GLN A 192 -10.48 1.00 13.25
C GLN A 192 -9.90 1.29 14.64
N PRO A 193 -9.74 2.57 15.10
CA PRO A 193 -9.31 2.84 16.47
C PRO A 193 -10.20 2.21 17.55
N GLY A 194 -11.47 1.93 17.22
CA GLY A 194 -12.42 1.24 18.10
C GLY A 194 -12.11 -0.24 18.31
N TRP A 195 -11.35 -0.90 17.43
CA TRP A 195 -11.09 -2.35 17.53
C TRP A 195 -10.30 -2.76 18.78
N THR A 196 -9.45 -1.86 19.30
CA THR A 196 -8.83 -2.04 20.61
C THR A 196 -9.88 -2.14 21.74
N LEU A 197 -10.94 -1.34 21.68
CA LEU A 197 -12.03 -1.35 22.67
C LEU A 197 -12.97 -2.53 22.48
N VAL A 198 -13.13 -3.03 21.25
CA VAL A 198 -13.82 -4.29 20.96
C VAL A 198 -13.06 -5.47 21.55
N GLY A 199 -11.73 -5.52 21.35
CA GLY A 199 -10.86 -6.54 21.96
C GLY A 199 -10.83 -6.50 23.49
N ALA A 200 -11.22 -5.38 24.06
CA ALA A 200 -11.39 -5.22 25.49
C ALA A 200 -12.86 -5.37 25.95
N GLY A 201 -13.80 -5.78 25.10
CA GLY A 201 -15.20 -5.96 25.49
C GLY A 201 -15.92 -4.67 25.97
N VAL A 202 -15.42 -3.50 25.57
CA VAL A 202 -16.02 -2.19 25.88
C VAL A 202 -16.99 -1.78 24.78
N PHE A 203 -16.65 -2.09 23.53
CA PHE A 203 -17.49 -1.89 22.35
C PHE A 203 -17.91 -3.22 21.75
N THR A 204 -19.06 -3.22 21.07
CA THR A 204 -19.37 -4.26 20.09
C THR A 204 -18.75 -3.89 18.73
N GLN A 205 -18.44 -4.88 17.90
CA GLN A 205 -17.82 -4.61 16.60
C GLN A 205 -18.68 -3.71 15.69
N ASP A 206 -20.01 -3.82 15.78
CA ASP A 206 -20.95 -3.09 14.92
C ASP A 206 -20.87 -1.57 15.08
N VAL A 207 -20.55 -1.06 16.27
CA VAL A 207 -20.40 0.41 16.47
C VAL A 207 -19.19 0.98 15.72
N THR A 208 -18.29 0.10 15.25
CA THR A 208 -17.09 0.47 14.49
C THR A 208 -17.27 0.34 12.98
N ARG A 209 -18.46 -0.06 12.49
CA ARG A 209 -18.72 -0.29 11.07
C ARG A 209 -19.92 0.54 10.59
N ARG A 210 -19.81 1.10 9.38
CA ARG A 210 -20.92 1.68 8.61
C ARG A 210 -20.82 1.23 7.16
N ASN A 211 -21.89 1.36 6.38
CA ASN A 211 -21.76 1.19 4.93
C ASN A 211 -20.99 2.39 4.37
N THR A 212 -20.12 2.14 3.39
CA THR A 212 -19.34 3.19 2.73
C THR A 212 -20.26 4.25 2.11
N ALA A 213 -21.41 3.82 1.55
CA ALA A 213 -22.42 4.73 1.02
C ALA A 213 -22.92 5.77 2.05
N ASP A 214 -23.12 5.36 3.31
CA ASP A 214 -23.71 6.23 4.36
C ASP A 214 -22.73 7.32 4.84
N VAL A 215 -21.44 7.11 4.60
CA VAL A 215 -20.38 8.03 4.99
C VAL A 215 -19.80 8.81 3.82
N MET A 216 -20.06 8.37 2.58
CA MET A 216 -19.69 9.09 1.37
C MET A 216 -20.37 10.47 1.33
N PRO A 217 -19.68 11.57 1.00
CA PRO A 217 -20.33 12.86 0.82
C PRO A 217 -21.26 12.87 -0.41
N ASP A 218 -22.45 13.46 -0.27
CA ASP A 218 -23.55 13.36 -1.27
C ASP A 218 -23.20 13.77 -2.72
N LYS A 219 -22.23 14.67 -2.90
CA LYS A 219 -21.83 15.18 -4.23
C LYS A 219 -20.67 14.40 -4.87
N VAL A 220 -20.12 13.41 -4.18
CA VAL A 220 -19.00 12.60 -4.67
C VAL A 220 -19.51 11.49 -5.57
N THR A 221 -18.83 11.29 -6.71
CA THR A 221 -18.99 10.06 -7.49
C THR A 221 -18.19 8.94 -6.84
N TRP A 222 -18.87 7.95 -6.27
CA TRP A 222 -18.20 6.75 -5.73
C TRP A 222 -17.93 5.76 -6.86
N VAL A 223 -16.65 5.60 -7.20
CA VAL A 223 -16.17 4.59 -8.14
C VAL A 223 -15.88 3.32 -7.33
N ARG A 224 -16.77 2.33 -7.44
CA ARG A 224 -16.72 1.06 -6.69
C ARG A 224 -15.71 0.07 -7.28
N GLN A 225 -14.48 0.52 -7.47
CA GLN A 225 -13.38 -0.27 -8.00
C GLN A 225 -12.14 -0.11 -7.14
N GLY A 226 -11.24 -1.09 -7.21
CA GLY A 226 -9.89 -0.96 -6.71
C GLY A 226 -9.04 -0.14 -7.67
N ALA A 227 -8.10 0.66 -7.14
CA ALA A 227 -7.02 1.21 -7.96
C ALA A 227 -5.95 0.12 -8.20
N ALA A 228 -5.44 0.05 -9.41
CA ALA A 228 -4.39 -0.89 -9.85
C ALA A 228 -3.08 -0.20 -10.19
N GLY A 229 -3.07 1.12 -10.39
CA GLY A 229 -1.86 1.89 -10.66
C GLY A 229 -2.12 3.37 -10.86
N PHE A 230 -1.04 4.11 -11.06
CA PHE A 230 -1.06 5.55 -11.32
C PHE A 230 -0.29 5.86 -12.60
N ALA A 231 -0.87 6.69 -13.48
CA ALA A 231 -0.23 7.23 -14.66
C ALA A 231 -0.11 8.77 -14.51
N PRO A 232 0.82 9.25 -13.66
CA PRO A 232 0.86 10.67 -13.29
C PRO A 232 1.11 11.61 -14.47
N GLU A 233 1.89 11.18 -15.47
CA GLU A 233 2.15 11.97 -16.69
C GLU A 233 0.89 12.19 -17.55
N LEU A 234 -0.08 11.28 -17.44
CA LEU A 234 -1.35 11.35 -18.16
C LEU A 234 -2.48 11.92 -17.29
N ASN A 235 -2.20 12.16 -16.00
CA ASN A 235 -3.16 12.52 -14.98
C ASN A 235 -4.30 11.51 -14.82
N GLU A 236 -3.97 10.22 -14.76
CA GLU A 236 -4.94 9.13 -14.64
C GLU A 236 -4.65 8.17 -13.47
N VAL A 237 -5.72 7.64 -12.91
CA VAL A 237 -5.69 6.46 -12.03
C VAL A 237 -6.20 5.26 -12.83
N ILE A 238 -5.41 4.18 -12.85
CA ILE A 238 -5.78 2.92 -13.50
C ILE A 238 -6.57 2.09 -12.48
N LEU A 239 -7.73 1.58 -12.90
CA LEU A 239 -8.62 0.77 -12.07
C LEU A 239 -8.34 -0.73 -12.27
N ALA A 240 -8.82 -1.54 -11.32
CA ALA A 240 -8.63 -2.99 -11.32
C ALA A 240 -9.30 -3.70 -12.50
N ASP A 241 -10.34 -3.11 -13.10
CA ASP A 241 -11.01 -3.60 -14.30
C ASP A 241 -10.32 -3.18 -15.62
N GLY A 242 -9.20 -2.45 -15.53
CA GLY A 242 -8.44 -1.96 -16.67
C GLY A 242 -8.87 -0.57 -17.17
N SER A 243 -10.03 -0.07 -16.76
CA SER A 243 -10.46 1.30 -17.09
C SER A 243 -9.64 2.35 -16.33
N SER A 244 -9.75 3.62 -16.72
CA SER A 244 -9.05 4.72 -16.04
C SER A 244 -9.97 5.89 -15.66
N VAL A 245 -9.52 6.69 -14.69
CA VAL A 245 -10.19 7.92 -14.27
C VAL A 245 -9.22 9.09 -14.33
N ARG A 246 -9.57 10.14 -15.07
CA ARG A 246 -8.75 11.35 -15.24
C ARG A 246 -8.99 12.37 -14.14
N TYR A 247 -7.95 13.11 -13.78
CA TYR A 247 -8.01 14.14 -12.75
C TYR A 247 -7.32 15.44 -13.17
N ARG A 248 -7.73 16.57 -12.56
CA ARG A 248 -6.90 17.78 -12.50
C ARG A 248 -5.93 17.72 -11.33
N VAL A 249 -6.40 17.26 -10.17
CA VAL A 249 -5.58 16.99 -8.97
C VAL A 249 -5.91 15.60 -8.40
N LEU A 250 -4.88 14.85 -8.01
CA LEU A 250 -5.01 13.55 -7.35
C LEU A 250 -4.74 13.66 -5.85
N VAL A 251 -5.59 13.03 -5.05
CA VAL A 251 -5.33 12.76 -3.63
C VAL A 251 -5.25 11.25 -3.42
N ALA A 252 -4.06 10.72 -3.18
CA ALA A 252 -3.86 9.30 -2.94
C ALA A 252 -3.87 9.00 -1.43
N ALA A 253 -4.91 8.34 -0.94
CA ALA A 253 -5.10 7.96 0.46
C ALA A 253 -5.52 6.47 0.67
N PRO A 254 -4.89 5.48 0.00
CA PRO A 254 -5.31 4.07 0.07
C PRO A 254 -5.02 3.38 1.41
N GLY A 255 -4.42 4.08 2.38
CA GLY A 255 -4.00 3.51 3.64
C GLY A 255 -2.74 2.64 3.50
N LEU A 256 -2.69 1.53 4.25
CA LEU A 256 -1.58 0.57 4.21
C LEU A 256 -2.09 -0.87 4.14
N LYS A 257 -1.20 -1.79 3.79
CA LYS A 257 -1.44 -3.24 3.75
C LYS A 257 -0.87 -3.92 5.00
N LEU A 258 -1.66 -4.80 5.61
CA LEU A 258 -1.21 -5.71 6.66
C LEU A 258 -0.59 -6.94 6.00
N ASN A 259 0.71 -7.14 6.14
CA ASN A 259 1.43 -8.24 5.47
C ASN A 259 1.46 -9.49 6.36
N TRP A 260 0.31 -10.15 6.50
CA TRP A 260 0.18 -11.36 7.32
C TRP A 260 1.13 -12.48 6.88
N ASN A 261 1.32 -12.64 5.57
CA ASN A 261 2.16 -13.68 4.98
C ASN A 261 3.68 -13.43 5.17
N ALA A 262 4.08 -12.27 5.71
CA ALA A 262 5.48 -12.04 6.10
C ALA A 262 5.92 -12.89 7.29
N ILE A 263 4.98 -13.48 8.04
CA ILE A 263 5.24 -14.36 9.18
C ILE A 263 4.66 -15.73 8.81
N PRO A 264 5.51 -16.69 8.37
CA PRO A 264 5.06 -18.05 8.06
C PRO A 264 4.20 -18.65 9.18
N GLY A 265 3.06 -19.24 8.79
CA GLY A 265 2.10 -19.90 9.67
C GLY A 265 1.15 -18.96 10.44
N LEU A 266 1.35 -17.64 10.39
CA LEU A 266 0.48 -16.69 11.11
C LEU A 266 -0.93 -16.66 10.51
N SER A 267 -1.05 -16.52 9.19
CA SER A 267 -2.34 -16.42 8.49
C SER A 267 -3.24 -17.62 8.76
N GLU A 268 -2.66 -18.83 8.79
CA GLU A 268 -3.34 -20.09 9.03
C GLU A 268 -3.79 -20.25 10.50
N ALA A 269 -3.03 -19.67 11.43
CA ALA A 269 -3.33 -19.75 12.86
C ALA A 269 -4.37 -18.70 13.33
N LEU A 270 -4.53 -17.57 12.65
CA LEU A 270 -5.42 -16.49 13.07
C LEU A 270 -6.89 -16.93 13.24
N GLY A 271 -7.48 -16.58 14.39
CA GLY A 271 -8.86 -16.92 14.74
C GLY A 271 -9.04 -18.34 15.29
N ARG A 272 -7.95 -19.07 15.48
CA ARG A 272 -7.90 -20.41 16.07
C ARG A 272 -6.61 -20.53 16.89
N ASN A 273 -6.36 -21.68 17.52
CA ASN A 273 -5.09 -21.98 18.20
C ASN A 273 -4.62 -20.96 19.24
N GLY A 274 -5.51 -20.13 19.80
CA GLY A 274 -5.12 -19.00 20.67
C GLY A 274 -4.49 -17.79 19.96
N VAL A 275 -4.45 -17.74 18.62
CA VAL A 275 -3.83 -16.66 17.85
C VAL A 275 -4.88 -15.65 17.37
N THR A 276 -4.68 -14.38 17.70
CA THR A 276 -5.61 -13.28 17.39
C THR A 276 -4.88 -11.99 16.99
N SER A 277 -5.64 -11.00 16.50
CA SER A 277 -5.13 -9.65 16.24
C SER A 277 -6.25 -8.62 16.17
N ASN A 278 -6.15 -7.55 16.95
CA ASN A 278 -7.08 -6.42 16.88
C ASN A 278 -6.91 -5.55 15.62
N TYR A 279 -6.02 -5.93 14.70
CA TYR A 279 -5.84 -5.28 13.40
C TYR A 279 -6.80 -5.83 12.32
N ARG A 280 -7.62 -6.85 12.65
CA ARG A 280 -8.68 -7.39 11.80
C ARG A 280 -10.04 -7.22 12.50
N PHE A 281 -11.05 -6.77 11.76
CA PHE A 281 -12.39 -6.49 12.29
C PHE A 281 -13.01 -7.69 13.01
N ASP A 282 -12.97 -8.85 12.38
CA ASP A 282 -13.56 -10.11 12.85
C ASP A 282 -12.81 -10.77 14.01
N LEU A 283 -11.56 -10.37 14.26
CA LEU A 283 -10.72 -10.96 15.31
C LEU A 283 -10.74 -10.21 16.63
N ALA A 284 -11.11 -8.93 16.64
CA ALA A 284 -11.18 -8.18 17.90
C ALA A 284 -12.14 -8.82 18.92
N PRO A 285 -13.36 -9.29 18.55
CA PRO A 285 -14.19 -10.05 19.49
C PRO A 285 -13.55 -11.35 19.98
N TYR A 286 -12.78 -12.03 19.13
CA TYR A 286 -12.06 -13.25 19.50
C TYR A 286 -10.93 -12.96 20.49
N THR A 287 -10.22 -11.83 20.37
CA THR A 287 -9.29 -11.36 21.40
C THR A 287 -9.97 -11.25 22.76
N HIS A 288 -11.15 -10.62 22.81
CA HIS A 288 -11.89 -10.50 24.08
C HIS A 288 -12.28 -11.86 24.66
N ASN A 289 -12.72 -12.79 23.80
CA ASN A 289 -13.06 -14.15 24.19
C ASN A 289 -11.86 -14.91 24.79
N LEU A 290 -10.69 -14.87 24.12
CA LEU A 290 -9.48 -15.55 24.60
C LEU A 290 -9.06 -15.04 25.97
N VAL A 291 -8.95 -13.71 26.13
CA VAL A 291 -8.50 -13.09 27.39
C VAL A 291 -9.45 -13.39 28.55
N THR A 292 -10.77 -13.36 28.31
CA THR A 292 -11.76 -13.61 29.37
C THR A 292 -11.74 -15.06 29.85
N ASN A 293 -11.42 -15.99 28.95
CA ASN A 293 -11.41 -17.43 29.24
C ASN A 293 -10.04 -17.95 29.70
N LEU A 294 -8.94 -17.22 29.48
CA LEU A 294 -7.62 -17.61 29.94
C LEU A 294 -7.56 -17.62 31.47
N LYS A 295 -7.16 -18.76 32.06
CA LYS A 295 -7.08 -18.95 33.52
C LYS A 295 -5.66 -19.07 34.06
N SER A 296 -4.75 -19.58 33.24
CA SER A 296 -3.33 -19.74 33.50
C SER A 296 -2.58 -19.90 32.18
N GLY A 297 -1.26 -19.84 32.20
CA GLY A 297 -0.42 -20.11 31.03
C GLY A 297 0.31 -18.88 30.51
N ARG A 298 0.54 -18.76 29.20
CA ARG A 298 1.27 -17.62 28.62
C ARG A 298 0.46 -16.81 27.61
N ALA A 299 0.42 -15.50 27.80
CA ALA A 299 -0.16 -14.53 26.88
C ALA A 299 0.96 -13.66 26.26
N ILE A 300 1.17 -13.81 24.95
CA ILE A 300 2.20 -13.10 24.19
C ILE A 300 1.56 -12.01 23.33
N PHE A 301 2.13 -10.81 23.39
CA PHE A 301 1.73 -9.66 22.56
C PHE A 301 2.93 -9.22 21.73
N THR A 302 2.72 -8.92 20.44
CA THR A 302 3.83 -8.55 19.54
C THR A 302 3.67 -7.18 18.90
N GLN A 303 4.80 -6.52 18.66
CA GLN A 303 4.90 -5.29 17.88
C GLN A 303 6.02 -5.45 16.83
N PRO A 304 5.70 -5.36 15.53
CA PRO A 304 6.68 -5.51 14.46
C PRO A 304 7.49 -4.21 14.27
N PRO A 305 8.50 -4.22 13.39
CA PRO A 305 9.22 -3.00 13.03
C PRO A 305 8.30 -1.89 12.50
N MET A 306 8.70 -0.63 12.70
CA MET A 306 8.05 0.52 12.09
C MET A 306 8.25 0.52 10.56
N PRO A 307 7.30 1.08 9.78
CA PRO A 307 6.09 1.77 10.22
C PRO A 307 4.91 0.83 10.53
N ILE A 308 4.07 1.22 11.49
CA ILE A 308 2.75 0.60 11.73
C ILE A 308 1.69 1.67 11.98
N LYS A 309 0.44 1.40 11.58
CA LYS A 309 -0.69 2.24 12.01
C LYS A 309 -0.93 2.05 13.50
N CYS A 310 -1.11 3.18 14.18
CA CYS A 310 -1.30 3.30 15.62
C CYS A 310 -0.27 2.47 16.40
N ALA A 311 0.98 2.93 16.48
CA ALA A 311 2.07 2.21 17.15
C ALA A 311 1.82 1.86 18.63
N GLY A 312 0.89 2.54 19.30
CA GLY A 312 0.46 2.17 20.64
C GLY A 312 -0.59 1.05 20.72
N ALA A 313 -1.23 0.64 19.61
CA ALA A 313 -2.30 -0.38 19.64
C ALA A 313 -1.85 -1.76 20.13
N PRO A 314 -0.64 -2.27 19.81
CA PRO A 314 -0.13 -3.51 20.38
C PRO A 314 -0.09 -3.45 21.92
N GLN A 315 0.42 -2.35 22.46
CA GLN A 315 0.46 -2.11 23.90
C GLN A 315 -0.93 -1.99 24.52
N LYS A 316 -1.86 -1.29 23.85
CA LYS A 316 -3.25 -1.18 24.34
C LYS A 316 -3.92 -2.56 24.43
N ALA A 317 -3.71 -3.43 23.45
CA ALA A 317 -4.22 -4.80 23.49
C ALA A 317 -3.68 -5.56 24.70
N MET A 318 -2.37 -5.46 24.94
CA MET A 318 -1.72 -6.03 26.12
C MET A 318 -2.28 -5.48 27.44
N TYR A 319 -2.24 -4.16 27.63
CA TYR A 319 -2.69 -3.53 28.89
C TYR A 319 -4.15 -3.86 29.22
N LEU A 320 -5.04 -3.79 28.21
CA LEU A 320 -6.46 -4.13 28.40
C LEU A 320 -6.66 -5.63 28.64
N SER A 321 -5.81 -6.48 28.07
CA SER A 321 -5.87 -7.91 28.37
C SER A 321 -5.46 -8.20 29.81
N CYS A 322 -4.38 -7.58 30.29
CA CYS A 322 -3.95 -7.69 31.68
C CYS A 322 -5.01 -7.15 32.64
N ASP A 323 -5.67 -6.05 32.30
CA ASP A 323 -6.75 -5.47 33.10
C ASP A 323 -7.93 -6.44 33.26
N ILE A 324 -8.34 -7.09 32.17
CA ILE A 324 -9.39 -8.12 32.19
C ILE A 324 -8.96 -9.33 33.02
N MET A 325 -7.74 -9.84 32.81
CA MET A 325 -7.23 -10.97 33.58
C MET A 325 -7.09 -10.63 35.06
N ARG A 326 -6.83 -9.37 35.41
CA ARG A 326 -6.83 -8.90 36.80
C ARG A 326 -8.25 -8.93 37.39
N GLU A 327 -9.24 -8.44 36.64
CA GLU A 327 -10.65 -8.46 37.05
C GLU A 327 -11.20 -9.89 37.24
N THR A 328 -10.78 -10.84 36.40
CA THR A 328 -11.18 -12.25 36.52
C THR A 328 -10.35 -13.05 37.52
N GLY A 329 -9.33 -12.44 38.13
CA GLY A 329 -8.41 -13.11 39.05
C GLY A 329 -7.37 -14.02 38.40
N ALA A 330 -7.31 -14.08 37.05
CA ALA A 330 -6.40 -14.95 36.30
C ALA A 330 -4.98 -14.41 36.18
N LEU A 331 -4.77 -13.08 36.28
CA LEU A 331 -3.48 -12.43 35.98
C LEU A 331 -2.31 -13.03 36.78
N ALA A 332 -2.52 -13.42 38.04
CA ALA A 332 -1.47 -14.01 38.87
C ALA A 332 -0.97 -15.37 38.36
N ASN A 333 -1.73 -16.05 37.51
CA ASN A 333 -1.42 -17.36 36.95
C ASN A 333 -1.00 -17.30 35.48
N VAL A 334 -0.94 -16.10 34.89
CA VAL A 334 -0.62 -15.90 33.48
C VAL A 334 0.71 -15.16 33.34
N GLU A 335 1.67 -15.76 32.65
CA GLU A 335 2.88 -15.07 32.21
C GLU A 335 2.54 -14.18 31.01
N VAL A 336 2.77 -12.87 31.16
CA VAL A 336 2.51 -11.91 30.09
C VAL A 336 3.83 -11.44 29.49
N GLU A 337 4.02 -11.67 28.19
CA GLU A 337 5.21 -11.21 27.46
C GLU A 337 4.85 -10.18 26.38
N PHE A 338 5.64 -9.13 26.26
CA PHE A 338 5.56 -8.16 25.16
C PHE A 338 6.84 -8.15 24.35
N HIS A 339 6.76 -8.66 23.12
CA HIS A 339 7.87 -8.69 22.16
C HIS A 339 7.76 -7.50 21.21
N ASN A 340 8.66 -6.55 21.38
CA ASN A 340 8.76 -5.36 20.56
C ASN A 340 10.03 -5.43 19.72
N ALA A 341 9.87 -5.34 18.40
CA ALA A 341 11.01 -5.34 17.48
C ALA A 341 11.90 -4.09 17.63
N GLY A 342 11.38 -3.01 18.23
CA GLY A 342 12.15 -1.80 18.54
C GLY A 342 12.89 -1.86 19.87
N ALA A 343 13.81 -0.90 20.07
CA ALA A 343 14.62 -0.79 21.29
C ALA A 343 13.95 0.01 22.43
N VAL A 344 12.78 0.62 22.19
CA VAL A 344 12.09 1.47 23.18
C VAL A 344 10.59 1.18 23.22
N LEU A 345 9.97 1.39 24.38
CA LEU A 345 8.54 1.13 24.60
C LEU A 345 7.65 2.08 23.81
N PHE A 346 7.99 3.37 23.78
CA PHE A 346 7.23 4.38 23.04
C PHE A 346 8.17 5.43 22.47
N GLY A 347 7.84 5.95 21.27
CA GLY A 347 8.73 6.85 20.52
C GLY A 347 8.89 8.25 21.11
N VAL A 348 8.06 8.62 22.09
CA VAL A 348 8.12 9.93 22.76
C VAL A 348 8.35 9.72 24.24
N ALA A 349 9.56 10.07 24.70
CA ALA A 349 10.08 9.75 26.03
C ALA A 349 9.19 10.24 27.19
N ALA A 350 8.51 11.38 27.02
CA ALA A 350 7.65 11.97 28.05
C ALA A 350 6.51 11.04 28.52
N TYR A 351 6.05 10.11 27.67
CA TYR A 351 4.98 9.18 28.01
C TYR A 351 5.49 7.86 28.59
N VAL A 352 6.79 7.55 28.45
CA VAL A 352 7.38 6.26 28.87
C VAL A 352 7.26 6.00 30.37
N PRO A 353 7.51 6.98 31.28
CA PRO A 353 7.39 6.74 32.72
C PRO A 353 6.02 6.19 33.14
N ALA A 354 4.94 6.83 32.70
CA ALA A 354 3.58 6.37 33.00
C ALA A 354 3.29 4.99 32.41
N LEU A 355 3.78 4.68 31.21
CA LEU A 355 3.61 3.35 30.61
C LEU A 355 4.39 2.27 31.36
N MET A 356 5.60 2.58 31.85
CA MET A 356 6.42 1.66 32.65
C MET A 356 5.77 1.34 34.01
N GLU A 357 4.98 2.24 34.58
CA GLU A 357 4.18 1.92 35.78
C GLU A 357 3.19 0.78 35.51
N TYR A 358 2.56 0.75 34.32
CA TYR A 358 1.65 -0.35 33.96
C TYR A 358 2.37 -1.63 33.59
N ILE A 359 3.57 -1.54 32.99
CA ILE A 359 4.45 -2.71 32.81
C ILE A 359 4.72 -3.38 34.16
N LYS A 360 5.10 -2.60 35.18
CA LYS A 360 5.33 -3.10 36.54
C LYS A 360 4.05 -3.59 37.20
N LYS A 361 2.96 -2.82 37.12
CA LYS A 361 1.65 -3.14 37.73
C LYS A 361 1.11 -4.49 37.27
N TYR A 362 1.28 -4.81 35.99
CA TYR A 362 0.81 -6.06 35.41
C TYR A 362 1.87 -7.17 35.35
N ASN A 363 3.07 -6.92 35.91
CA ASN A 363 4.20 -7.84 35.85
C ASN A 363 4.50 -8.34 34.41
N ILE A 364 4.53 -7.41 33.46
CA ILE A 364 4.76 -7.72 32.04
C ILE A 364 6.26 -7.93 31.79
N HIS A 365 6.61 -9.05 31.18
CA HIS A 365 7.96 -9.33 30.69
C HIS A 365 8.19 -8.60 29.37
N LEU A 366 8.99 -7.53 29.42
CA LEU A 366 9.24 -6.66 28.28
C LEU A 366 10.48 -7.11 27.51
N ASN A 367 10.29 -7.56 26.27
CA ASN A 367 11.34 -8.06 25.38
C ASN A 367 11.54 -7.07 24.21
N PHE A 368 12.58 -6.23 24.29
CA PHE A 368 12.98 -5.35 23.20
C PHE A 368 13.83 -6.07 22.15
N GLU A 369 13.92 -5.44 20.98
CA GLU A 369 14.64 -5.97 19.80
C GLU A 369 14.28 -7.43 19.51
N SER A 370 13.02 -7.79 19.76
CA SER A 370 12.48 -9.14 19.63
C SER A 370 11.34 -9.15 18.63
N LYS A 371 11.58 -9.74 17.46
CA LYS A 371 10.71 -9.71 16.29
C LYS A 371 10.08 -11.08 16.08
N LEU A 372 8.75 -11.15 16.02
CA LEU A 372 8.02 -12.38 15.64
C LEU A 372 8.34 -12.72 14.19
N VAL A 373 8.84 -13.94 13.93
CA VAL A 373 9.26 -14.40 12.58
C VAL A 373 8.52 -15.63 12.09
N ALA A 374 7.95 -16.47 12.96
CA ALA A 374 7.10 -17.58 12.55
C ALA A 374 6.10 -17.97 13.65
N VAL A 375 5.00 -18.60 13.27
CA VAL A 375 4.00 -19.15 14.18
C VAL A 375 3.67 -20.58 13.76
N ASP A 376 3.91 -21.55 14.64
CA ASP A 376 3.30 -22.86 14.54
C ASP A 376 2.01 -22.85 15.38
N GLY A 377 0.87 -22.71 14.71
CA GLY A 377 -0.42 -22.69 15.38
C GLY A 377 -0.80 -24.02 16.03
N ALA A 378 -0.43 -25.16 15.44
CA ALA A 378 -0.83 -26.46 15.96
C ALA A 378 -0.07 -26.80 17.24
N ALA A 379 1.23 -26.52 17.26
CA ALA A 379 2.07 -26.66 18.45
C ALA A 379 1.92 -25.49 19.44
N ARG A 380 1.23 -24.40 19.04
CA ARG A 380 1.15 -23.11 19.75
C ARG A 380 2.53 -22.56 20.12
N VAL A 381 3.44 -22.55 19.15
CA VAL A 381 4.80 -22.02 19.32
C VAL A 381 4.99 -20.79 18.44
N ALA A 382 5.42 -19.69 19.06
CA ALA A 382 5.86 -18.48 18.39
C ALA A 382 7.39 -18.45 18.34
N THR A 383 7.94 -18.19 17.16
CA THR A 383 9.39 -18.06 16.95
C THR A 383 9.75 -16.58 16.80
N PHE A 384 10.73 -16.14 17.56
CA PHE A 384 11.24 -14.78 17.58
C PHE A 384 12.70 -14.74 17.16
N GLU A 385 13.08 -13.69 16.43
CA GLU A 385 14.47 -13.28 16.28
C GLU A 385 14.73 -12.17 17.30
N ARG A 386 15.68 -12.38 18.22
CA ARG A 386 16.07 -11.40 19.24
C ARG A 386 17.51 -10.93 19.00
N LYS A 387 17.72 -9.63 19.05
CA LYS A 387 19.07 -9.06 19.06
C LYS A 387 19.61 -8.97 20.48
N ASN A 388 20.84 -9.43 20.68
CA ASN A 388 21.56 -9.36 21.94
C ASN A 388 22.34 -8.04 22.05
N ALA A 389 22.76 -7.70 23.27
CA ALA A 389 23.52 -6.48 23.54
C ALA A 389 24.88 -6.41 22.81
N ASP A 390 25.46 -7.56 22.45
CA ASP A 390 26.69 -7.67 21.66
C ASP A 390 26.47 -7.52 20.15
N GLY A 391 25.21 -7.34 19.72
CA GLY A 391 24.83 -7.20 18.32
C GLY A 391 24.56 -8.52 17.60
N SER A 392 24.76 -9.68 18.24
CA SER A 392 24.37 -10.97 17.68
C SER A 392 22.84 -11.13 17.67
N SER A 393 22.33 -11.93 16.72
CA SER A 393 20.92 -12.33 16.69
C SER A 393 20.80 -13.79 17.13
N GLU A 394 19.77 -14.09 17.93
CA GLU A 394 19.39 -15.45 18.29
C GLU A 394 17.93 -15.72 17.91
N THR A 395 17.62 -17.00 17.68
CA THR A 395 16.26 -17.47 17.46
C THR A 395 15.72 -18.10 18.74
N ILE A 396 14.54 -17.64 19.17
CA ILE A 396 13.91 -18.05 20.42
C ILE A 396 12.51 -18.58 20.12
N GLN A 397 12.20 -19.74 20.65
CA GLN A 397 10.84 -20.28 20.62
C GLN A 397 10.14 -20.07 21.96
N ARG A 398 8.85 -19.75 21.88
CA ARG A 398 7.96 -19.57 23.03
C ARG A 398 6.63 -20.25 22.76
N GLU A 399 6.30 -21.22 23.60
CA GLU A 399 4.93 -21.75 23.68
C GLU A 399 3.96 -20.68 24.18
N PHE A 400 2.71 -20.69 23.72
CA PHE A 400 1.70 -19.74 24.14
C PHE A 400 0.32 -20.38 24.32
N ASP A 401 -0.48 -19.80 25.19
CA ASP A 401 -1.92 -20.06 25.29
C ASP A 401 -2.74 -18.99 24.56
N MET A 402 -2.18 -17.78 24.49
CA MET A 402 -2.70 -16.69 23.69
C MET A 402 -1.55 -15.95 22.99
N LEU A 403 -1.71 -15.68 21.71
CA LEU A 403 -0.83 -14.83 20.92
C LEU A 403 -1.64 -13.72 20.25
N HIS A 404 -1.49 -12.48 20.71
CA HIS A 404 -1.96 -11.31 19.99
C HIS A 404 -0.84 -10.82 19.04
N ALA A 405 -0.91 -11.25 17.79
CA ALA A 405 0.09 -10.96 16.78
C ALA A 405 -0.22 -9.67 16.02
N VAL A 406 0.82 -8.88 15.71
CA VAL A 406 0.73 -7.72 14.82
C VAL A 406 1.68 -7.93 13.65
N PRO A 407 1.20 -7.99 12.40
CA PRO A 407 2.03 -8.28 11.24
C PRO A 407 2.81 -7.03 10.80
N PRO A 408 3.94 -7.19 10.10
CA PRO A 408 4.57 -6.09 9.37
C PRO A 408 3.55 -5.36 8.49
N GLN A 409 3.69 -4.04 8.40
CA GLN A 409 2.77 -3.20 7.63
C GLN A 409 3.55 -2.48 6.54
N VAL A 410 3.02 -2.53 5.33
CA VAL A 410 3.70 -2.08 4.12
C VAL A 410 2.75 -1.24 3.27
N ALA A 411 3.28 -0.51 2.29
CA ALA A 411 2.43 0.15 1.31
C ALA A 411 1.61 -0.88 0.51
N PRO A 412 0.42 -0.53 0.00
CA PRO A 412 -0.28 -1.36 -0.97
C PRO A 412 0.59 -1.65 -2.19
N ASP A 413 0.47 -2.83 -2.80
CA ASP A 413 1.40 -3.26 -3.87
C ASP A 413 1.38 -2.33 -5.08
N PHE A 414 0.19 -1.89 -5.50
CA PHE A 414 0.03 -0.94 -6.61
C PHE A 414 0.64 0.44 -6.31
N VAL A 415 0.77 0.81 -5.04
CA VAL A 415 1.46 2.04 -4.61
C VAL A 415 2.96 1.82 -4.70
N ALA A 416 3.46 0.75 -4.08
CA ALA A 416 4.89 0.44 -4.01
C ALA A 416 5.54 0.26 -5.39
N ALA A 417 4.78 -0.27 -6.36
CA ALA A 417 5.24 -0.44 -7.74
C ALA A 417 5.07 0.82 -8.62
N SER A 418 4.51 1.91 -8.10
CA SER A 418 4.18 3.10 -8.90
C SER A 418 5.29 4.15 -8.91
N ALA A 419 5.20 5.06 -9.89
CA ALA A 419 6.06 6.24 -9.95
C ALA A 419 5.91 7.19 -8.74
N LEU A 420 4.84 7.05 -7.94
CA LEU A 420 4.58 7.89 -6.75
C LEU A 420 5.30 7.39 -5.50
N ALA A 421 5.83 6.16 -5.50
CA ALA A 421 6.50 5.61 -4.35
C ALA A 421 7.86 6.28 -4.10
N GLY A 422 8.17 6.49 -2.82
CA GLY A 422 9.51 6.76 -2.34
C GLY A 422 10.26 5.46 -1.97
N PRO A 423 11.46 5.57 -1.37
CA PRO A 423 12.33 4.40 -1.10
C PRO A 423 11.70 3.31 -0.21
N ALA A 424 10.79 3.69 0.69
CA ALA A 424 10.10 2.75 1.57
C ALA A 424 8.81 2.15 0.96
N GLY A 425 8.52 2.42 -0.31
CA GLY A 425 7.32 1.98 -1.04
C GLY A 425 6.06 2.81 -0.77
N PHE A 426 6.04 3.65 0.26
CA PHE A 426 4.95 4.60 0.52
C PHE A 426 5.01 5.81 -0.41
N ILE A 427 3.90 6.53 -0.57
CA ILE A 427 3.82 7.68 -1.48
C ILE A 427 4.68 8.82 -0.97
N GLU A 428 5.63 9.25 -1.78
CA GLU A 428 6.52 10.35 -1.45
C GLU A 428 5.75 11.67 -1.32
N VAL A 429 6.04 12.43 -0.27
CA VAL A 429 5.41 13.75 -0.04
C VAL A 429 6.39 14.69 0.64
N ASP A 430 6.23 15.98 0.39
CA ASP A 430 6.74 17.01 1.30
C ASP A 430 5.99 16.92 2.64
N ALA A 431 6.74 16.91 3.74
CA ALA A 431 6.20 16.61 5.07
C ALA A 431 5.24 17.69 5.60
N GLY A 432 5.37 18.92 5.11
CA GLY A 432 4.53 20.05 5.51
C GLY A 432 3.29 20.19 4.63
N THR A 433 3.48 20.34 3.32
CA THR A 433 2.40 20.59 2.36
C THR A 433 1.60 19.34 2.01
N LEU A 434 2.18 18.15 2.21
CA LEU A 434 1.67 16.84 1.79
C LEU A 434 1.52 16.68 0.26
N GLN A 435 2.17 17.58 -0.49
CA GLN A 435 2.26 17.54 -1.94
C GLN A 435 3.37 16.57 -2.35
N HIS A 436 3.18 15.86 -3.46
CA HIS A 436 4.21 15.03 -4.04
C HIS A 436 5.33 15.90 -4.63
N PRO A 437 6.62 15.67 -4.29
CA PRO A 437 7.70 16.59 -4.68
C PRO A 437 7.98 16.59 -6.19
N ARG A 438 7.67 15.49 -6.89
CA ARG A 438 7.87 15.34 -8.34
C ARG A 438 6.64 15.69 -9.18
N PHE A 439 5.45 15.75 -8.57
CA PHE A 439 4.18 15.91 -9.28
C PHE A 439 3.31 16.94 -8.55
N ALA A 440 3.32 18.18 -9.05
CA ALA A 440 2.71 19.33 -8.36
C ALA A 440 1.18 19.24 -8.17
N ASN A 441 0.50 18.38 -8.94
CA ASN A 441 -0.94 18.14 -8.83
C ASN A 441 -1.29 16.83 -8.12
N ILE A 442 -0.38 16.27 -7.33
CA ILE A 442 -0.60 15.04 -6.57
C ILE A 442 -0.33 15.30 -5.09
N TYR A 443 -1.24 14.81 -4.24
CA TYR A 443 -1.16 14.87 -2.79
C TYR A 443 -1.36 13.49 -2.19
N SER A 444 -0.77 13.23 -1.01
CA SER A 444 -1.02 12.01 -0.26
C SER A 444 -1.07 12.29 1.24
N LEU A 445 -1.92 11.54 1.95
CA LEU A 445 -2.12 11.68 3.39
C LEU A 445 -2.53 10.36 4.05
N GLY A 446 -2.61 10.37 5.38
CA GLY A 446 -2.90 9.20 6.18
C GLY A 446 -1.77 8.17 6.10
N ASP A 447 -2.13 6.90 6.20
CA ASP A 447 -1.15 5.83 6.33
C ASP A 447 -0.33 5.58 5.05
N ALA A 448 -0.82 6.03 3.88
CA ALA A 448 -0.15 5.86 2.59
C ALA A 448 1.00 6.85 2.35
N ALA A 449 0.99 8.00 3.03
CA ALA A 449 1.99 9.04 2.88
C ALA A 449 3.32 8.64 3.58
N ALA A 450 4.44 8.93 2.94
CA ALA A 450 5.79 8.70 3.45
C ALA A 450 6.24 9.77 4.45
N THR A 451 5.37 10.12 5.41
CA THR A 451 5.70 11.03 6.51
C THR A 451 6.30 10.28 7.70
N THR A 452 7.04 11.00 8.54
CA THR A 452 7.71 10.44 9.73
C THR A 452 6.85 10.47 10.99
N ASN A 453 5.70 11.15 10.97
CA ASN A 453 4.79 11.21 12.10
C ASN A 453 4.01 9.90 12.29
N ALA A 454 3.32 9.77 13.42
CA ALA A 454 2.51 8.58 13.70
C ALA A 454 1.32 8.44 12.74
N LYS A 455 1.23 7.28 12.08
CA LYS A 455 0.13 6.85 11.22
C LYS A 455 -1.13 6.58 12.07
N THR A 456 -1.98 7.59 12.24
CA THR A 456 -3.16 7.56 13.12
C THR A 456 -4.35 8.28 12.50
N ALA A 457 -5.57 7.93 12.93
CA ALA A 457 -6.77 8.65 12.50
C ALA A 457 -6.76 10.14 12.95
N ALA A 458 -6.09 10.45 14.07
CA ALA A 458 -5.90 11.83 14.52
C ALA A 458 -4.98 12.61 13.57
N ALA A 459 -3.89 12.01 13.09
CA ALA A 459 -3.07 12.60 12.05
C ALA A 459 -3.86 12.79 10.75
N ALA A 460 -4.58 11.75 10.27
CA ALA A 460 -5.43 11.88 9.08
C ALA A 460 -6.47 13.00 9.20
N ARG A 461 -7.02 13.22 10.40
CA ARG A 461 -7.96 14.31 10.71
C ARG A 461 -7.31 15.69 10.57
N ALA A 462 -6.06 15.85 11.01
CA ALA A 462 -5.32 17.10 10.88
C ALA A 462 -4.81 17.33 9.45
N GLN A 463 -4.42 16.26 8.75
CA GLN A 463 -3.91 16.31 7.39
C GLN A 463 -5.00 16.64 6.36
N ALA A 464 -6.23 16.13 6.53
CA ALA A 464 -7.33 16.34 5.58
C ALA A 464 -7.60 17.82 5.23
N PRO A 465 -7.75 18.76 6.19
CA PRO A 465 -7.89 20.18 5.87
C PRO A 465 -6.64 20.81 5.26
N THR A 466 -5.43 20.40 5.67
CA THR A 466 -4.18 20.87 5.03
C THR A 466 -4.16 20.50 3.56
N VAL A 467 -4.42 19.23 3.23
CA VAL A 467 -4.50 18.77 1.84
C VAL A 467 -5.63 19.48 1.09
N ALA A 468 -6.82 19.61 1.67
CA ALA A 468 -7.93 20.28 1.00
C ALA A 468 -7.62 21.74 0.63
N ILE A 469 -6.98 22.50 1.53
CA ILE A 469 -6.58 23.89 1.25
C ILE A 469 -5.52 23.93 0.14
N ASN A 470 -4.51 23.07 0.22
CA ASN A 470 -3.43 23.05 -0.77
C ASN A 470 -3.91 22.55 -2.15
N VAL A 471 -4.79 21.56 -2.20
CA VAL A 471 -5.45 21.08 -3.45
C VAL A 471 -6.22 22.22 -4.12
N LEU A 472 -6.96 23.03 -3.35
CA LEU A 472 -7.66 24.19 -3.91
C LEU A 472 -6.70 25.24 -4.43
N ALA A 473 -5.58 25.47 -3.75
CA ALA A 473 -4.53 26.37 -4.25
C ALA A 473 -3.99 25.87 -5.60
N THR A 474 -3.70 24.57 -5.74
CA THR A 474 -3.26 23.98 -7.01
C THR A 474 -4.30 24.12 -8.12
N LEU A 475 -5.58 23.86 -7.82
CA LEU A 475 -6.67 24.03 -8.78
C LEU A 475 -6.81 25.48 -9.27
N ASP A 476 -6.38 26.44 -8.46
CA ASP A 476 -6.33 27.87 -8.77
C ASP A 476 -4.99 28.34 -9.37
N GLY A 477 -4.07 27.41 -9.67
CA GLY A 477 -2.76 27.71 -10.22
C GLY A 477 -1.78 28.36 -9.23
N LYS A 478 -2.00 28.17 -7.93
CA LYS A 478 -1.18 28.73 -6.84
C LYS A 478 -0.37 27.64 -6.14
N SER A 479 0.74 28.05 -5.53
CA SER A 479 1.53 27.19 -4.64
C SER A 479 0.77 26.83 -3.36
N PRO A 480 1.13 25.72 -2.67
CA PRO A 480 0.64 25.40 -1.34
C PRO A 480 0.75 26.60 -0.38
N SER A 481 -0.26 26.80 0.47
CA SER A 481 -0.37 27.98 1.34
C SER A 481 -0.42 27.65 2.82
N VAL A 482 -0.58 26.37 3.16
CA VAL A 482 -0.61 25.88 4.54
C VAL A 482 0.27 24.65 4.72
N THR A 483 0.73 24.45 5.95
CA THR A 483 1.62 23.36 6.34
C THR A 483 1.02 22.53 7.47
N TYR A 484 1.38 21.26 7.49
CA TYR A 484 1.11 20.29 8.54
C TYR A 484 2.36 20.13 9.41
N ASP A 485 2.19 20.25 10.72
CA ASP A 485 3.26 20.24 11.72
C ASP A 485 3.61 18.83 12.25
N GLY A 486 3.02 17.80 11.66
CA GLY A 486 3.22 16.42 12.08
C GLY A 486 2.28 15.94 13.19
N TYR A 487 1.28 16.74 13.59
CA TYR A 487 0.36 16.39 14.67
C TYR A 487 -0.24 14.98 14.54
N GLY A 488 0.03 14.14 15.52
CA GLY A 488 -0.62 12.85 15.72
C GLY A 488 -1.06 12.68 17.18
N SER A 489 -2.03 11.81 17.40
CA SER A 489 -2.47 11.43 18.74
C SER A 489 -2.61 9.92 18.87
N CYS A 490 -2.14 9.41 20.00
CA CYS A 490 -2.26 8.01 20.39
C CYS A 490 -2.84 7.92 21.81
N PRO A 491 -4.18 7.80 21.97
CA PRO A 491 -4.79 7.55 23.26
C PRO A 491 -4.47 6.11 23.69
N LEU A 492 -3.44 5.98 24.54
CA LEU A 492 -2.92 4.74 25.11
C LEU A 492 -3.81 4.33 26.29
N THR A 493 -4.74 3.43 25.98
CA THR A 493 -5.61 2.82 26.96
C THR A 493 -4.84 1.78 27.76
N VAL A 494 -4.54 2.12 29.01
CA VAL A 494 -3.70 1.34 29.93
C VAL A 494 -4.50 0.51 30.93
N GLU A 495 -5.78 0.84 31.11
CA GLU A 495 -6.80 0.04 31.80
C GLU A 495 -8.19 0.52 31.38
N ARG A 496 -9.22 -0.27 31.63
CA ARG A 496 -10.61 0.18 31.49
C ARG A 496 -10.82 1.37 32.42
N GLY A 497 -11.17 2.51 31.84
CA GLY A 497 -11.37 3.76 32.59
C GLY A 497 -10.17 4.71 32.65
N LYS A 498 -8.97 4.36 32.16
CA LYS A 498 -7.83 5.32 32.12
C LYS A 498 -7.04 5.30 30.82
N ILE A 499 -6.58 6.49 30.44
CA ILE A 499 -5.81 6.71 29.21
C ILE A 499 -4.65 7.66 29.46
N VAL A 500 -3.48 7.28 28.94
CA VAL A 500 -2.37 8.21 28.67
C VAL A 500 -2.61 8.81 27.28
N LEU A 501 -2.95 10.10 27.22
CA LEU A 501 -3.29 10.78 25.97
C LEU A 501 -2.01 11.35 25.35
N ALA A 502 -1.35 10.55 24.52
CA ALA A 502 -0.14 10.98 23.85
C ALA A 502 -0.48 11.84 22.61
N GLU A 503 0.05 13.06 22.54
CA GLU A 503 -0.15 14.00 21.43
C GLU A 503 1.16 14.69 21.10
N PHE A 504 1.56 14.63 19.83
CA PHE A 504 2.89 15.05 19.42
C PHE A 504 2.96 15.40 17.93
N GLY A 505 3.86 16.29 17.57
CA GLY A 505 4.19 16.67 16.20
C GLY A 505 5.45 16.00 15.67
N TYR A 506 6.01 16.54 14.58
CA TYR A 506 7.31 16.10 14.08
C TYR A 506 8.42 16.22 15.14
N GLY A 507 9.39 15.29 15.08
CA GLY A 507 10.49 15.23 16.05
C GLY A 507 10.07 14.85 17.47
N GLY A 508 8.83 14.43 17.70
CA GLY A 508 8.33 14.07 19.04
C GLY A 508 7.99 15.28 19.92
N LYS A 509 7.86 16.48 19.33
CA LYS A 509 7.43 17.70 20.03
C LYS A 509 6.05 17.47 20.66
N LEU A 510 5.90 17.71 21.96
CA LEU A 510 4.61 17.57 22.64
C LEU A 510 3.59 18.62 22.13
N MET A 511 2.37 18.17 21.88
CA MET A 511 1.28 19.01 21.35
C MET A 511 -0.05 18.69 22.05
N PRO A 512 -0.16 18.91 23.37
CA PRO A 512 -1.39 18.61 24.10
C PRO A 512 -2.54 19.52 23.65
N SER A 513 -3.70 18.92 23.37
CA SER A 513 -4.92 19.65 22.98
C SER A 513 -5.60 20.33 24.18
N PHE A 514 -5.29 19.90 25.40
CA PHE A 514 -5.92 20.37 26.63
C PHE A 514 -4.87 20.91 27.60
N PRO A 515 -5.21 21.92 28.43
CA PRO A 515 -4.31 22.35 29.49
C PRO A 515 -4.16 21.23 30.53
N ALA A 516 -2.97 21.14 31.14
CA ALA A 516 -2.62 20.04 32.05
C ALA A 516 -3.54 19.92 33.28
N TRP A 517 -4.14 21.03 33.75
CA TRP A 517 -5.12 21.02 34.84
C TRP A 517 -6.44 20.32 34.48
N LEU A 518 -6.75 20.19 33.18
CA LEU A 518 -7.93 19.47 32.68
C LEU A 518 -7.57 18.04 32.28
N ILE A 519 -6.57 17.88 31.41
CA ILE A 519 -6.01 16.58 31.00
C ILE A 519 -4.50 16.73 30.91
N ASP A 520 -3.79 16.20 31.90
CA ASP A 520 -2.37 15.89 31.76
C ASP A 520 -2.22 14.61 30.93
N GLY A 521 -1.92 14.77 29.65
CA GLY A 521 -1.76 13.64 28.72
C GLY A 521 -0.57 12.73 29.02
N THR A 522 0.38 13.18 29.86
CA THR A 522 1.53 12.36 30.29
C THR A 522 1.17 11.35 31.37
N GLN A 523 -0.01 11.50 31.98
CA GLN A 523 -0.50 10.67 33.07
C GLN A 523 -1.77 9.89 32.66
N PRO A 524 -2.07 8.76 33.33
CA PRO A 524 -3.30 8.01 33.07
C PRO A 524 -4.52 8.73 33.67
N THR A 525 -5.41 9.24 32.82
CA THR A 525 -6.59 10.02 33.27
C THR A 525 -7.93 9.36 32.89
N ARG A 526 -8.93 9.53 33.76
CA ARG A 526 -10.34 9.14 33.49
C ARG A 526 -11.03 10.10 32.52
N ALA A 527 -10.64 11.37 32.52
CA ALA A 527 -11.15 12.36 31.58
C ALA A 527 -10.80 11.98 30.13
N ALA A 528 -9.55 11.57 29.87
CA ALA A 528 -9.16 11.07 28.55
C ALA A 528 -9.89 9.77 28.17
N TRP A 529 -10.20 8.90 29.15
CA TRP A 529 -11.06 7.74 28.91
C TRP A 529 -12.43 8.14 28.39
N PHE A 530 -13.13 9.04 29.09
CA PHE A 530 -14.45 9.55 28.68
C PHE A 530 -14.42 10.20 27.29
N LEU A 531 -13.32 10.89 26.97
CA LEU A 531 -13.09 11.42 25.63
C LEU A 531 -13.02 10.29 24.59
N LYS A 532 -12.25 9.23 24.85
CA LYS A 532 -12.06 8.13 23.89
C LYS A 532 -13.30 7.27 23.71
N ASP A 533 -13.96 6.85 24.78
CA ASP A 533 -15.03 5.84 24.72
C ASP A 533 -16.36 6.42 24.21
N ARG A 534 -16.67 7.69 24.49
CA ARG A 534 -17.96 8.29 24.12
C ARG A 534 -17.84 9.38 23.06
N ILE A 535 -16.80 10.21 23.12
CA ILE A 535 -16.72 11.41 22.29
C ILE A 535 -16.03 11.13 20.95
N LEU A 536 -14.89 10.42 20.94
CA LEU A 536 -14.12 10.21 19.70
C LEU A 536 -14.89 9.48 18.58
N PRO A 537 -15.73 8.45 18.85
CA PRO A 537 -16.56 7.85 17.80
C PRO A 537 -17.53 8.87 17.17
N PHE A 538 -18.15 9.73 17.99
CA PHE A 538 -19.00 10.80 17.49
C PHE A 538 -18.19 11.82 16.67
N VAL A 539 -17.04 12.26 17.17
CA VAL A 539 -16.15 13.20 16.45
C VAL A 539 -15.69 12.61 15.13
N TYR A 540 -15.45 11.30 15.05
CA TYR A 540 -15.10 10.62 13.81
C TYR A 540 -16.27 10.66 12.81
N TRP A 541 -17.41 10.06 13.17
CA TRP A 541 -18.54 9.88 12.25
C TRP A 541 -19.26 11.18 11.89
N GLN A 542 -19.46 12.06 12.88
CA GLN A 542 -20.25 13.30 12.74
C GLN A 542 -19.40 14.55 12.61
N GLY A 543 -18.09 14.45 12.87
CA GLY A 543 -17.16 15.56 12.73
C GLY A 543 -16.27 15.39 11.50
N MET A 544 -15.23 14.56 11.64
CA MET A 544 -14.18 14.32 10.66
C MET A 544 -14.74 13.93 9.29
N LEU A 545 -15.60 12.91 9.21
CA LEU A 545 -16.15 12.44 7.92
C LEU A 545 -17.19 13.40 7.31
N LYS A 546 -17.62 14.43 8.05
CA LYS A 546 -18.56 15.46 7.59
C LYS A 546 -17.90 16.82 7.40
N GLY A 547 -16.56 16.88 7.34
CA GLY A 547 -15.80 18.13 7.12
C GLY A 547 -15.86 19.12 8.29
N ARG A 548 -16.31 18.70 9.48
CA ARG A 548 -16.33 19.55 10.69
C ARG A 548 -14.97 19.47 11.39
N GLU A 549 -14.13 20.44 11.05
CA GLU A 549 -12.71 20.54 11.41
C GLU A 549 -12.50 21.21 12.78
N TRP A 550 -13.24 20.79 13.81
CA TRP A 550 -13.14 21.41 15.13
C TRP A 550 -11.72 21.32 15.71
N MET A 551 -11.18 22.42 16.26
CA MET A 551 -9.82 22.43 16.84
C MET A 551 -8.70 22.06 15.84
N ILE A 552 -8.94 22.18 14.52
CA ILE A 552 -7.89 22.01 13.51
C ILE A 552 -7.83 23.29 12.69
N ASP A 553 -6.68 23.95 12.73
CA ASP A 553 -6.37 25.13 11.92
C ASP A 553 -4.96 24.99 11.34
N PRO A 554 -4.82 24.58 10.06
CA PRO A 554 -3.52 24.43 9.42
C PRO A 554 -2.72 25.75 9.43
N ALA A 555 -1.46 25.70 9.85
CA ALA A 555 -0.60 26.88 9.90
C ALA A 555 -0.30 27.39 8.48
N LYS A 556 -0.30 28.71 8.29
CA LYS A 556 0.09 29.32 7.01
C LYS A 556 1.58 29.14 6.77
N ILE A 557 1.95 28.92 5.51
CA ILE A 557 3.35 28.99 5.08
C ILE A 557 3.71 30.48 4.98
N GLU A 558 4.69 30.93 5.76
CA GLU A 558 5.25 32.27 5.59
C GLU A 558 5.85 32.36 4.19
N GLN A 559 5.29 33.23 3.35
CA GLN A 559 5.90 33.56 2.07
C GLN A 559 7.12 34.44 2.37
N ALA A 560 8.31 34.02 1.91
CA ALA A 560 9.45 34.91 1.88
C ALA A 560 9.05 36.16 1.06
N ALA A 561 9.09 37.32 1.71
CA ALA A 561 8.69 38.60 1.16
C ALA A 561 9.56 39.02 -0.05
#